data_AF-A0A536UF17-F1
#
_entry.id   AF-A0A536UF17-F1
#
_cell.length_a   1.000
_cell.length_b   1.000
_cell.length_c   1.000
_cell.angle_alpha   90.00
_cell.angle_beta   90.00
_cell.angle_gamma   90.00
#
_symmetry.space_group_name_H-M   'P 1'
#
loop_
_entity.id
_entity.type
_entity.pdbx_description
1 polymer ?
#
loop_
_entity_poly.entity_id
_entity_poly.type
_entity_poly.pdbx_seq_one_letter_code
_entity_poly.pdbx_strand_id
1 'polypeptide(L)'
;TVPPEVRDFLEHEFVQRLTTICLEDGLESPAWERQLAIVDDLLWSVEPKTSAGARKRLVELVPSLLRSIDNDWSAEKDAQARREALLSCLFDLHVRSMKAVPGVPDSVEVAEAEALPTSAAMVPATAATVLRELDVYEAQVYSLV
;
A
#
# COMPACT_ATOMS: atom_id res chain seq x y z
N THR A 1 7.14 -2.99 -5.71
CA THR A 1 8.21 -3.70 -4.98
C THR A 1 7.95 -3.55 -3.49
N VAL A 2 8.07 -4.63 -2.72
CA VAL A 2 7.88 -4.58 -1.25
C VAL A 2 9.08 -3.84 -0.61
N PRO A 3 8.84 -2.86 0.28
CA PRO A 3 9.90 -2.15 0.99
C PRO A 3 10.82 -3.10 1.79
N PRO A 4 12.12 -2.79 1.93
CA PRO A 4 13.05 -3.63 2.66
C PRO A 4 12.66 -3.79 4.13
N GLU A 5 12.11 -2.76 4.78
CA GLU A 5 11.72 -2.81 6.19
C GLU A 5 10.58 -3.83 6.43
N VAL A 6 9.67 -3.95 5.46
CA VAL A 6 8.58 -4.93 5.48
C VAL A 6 9.14 -6.33 5.32
N ARG A 7 10.10 -6.52 4.40
CA ARG A 7 10.79 -7.79 4.21
C ARG A 7 11.53 -8.21 5.47
N ASP A 8 12.34 -7.33 6.05
CA ASP A 8 13.17 -7.64 7.21
C ASP A 8 12.33 -8.04 8.41
N PHE A 9 11.21 -7.36 8.64
CA PHE A 9 10.23 -7.73 9.67
C PHE A 9 9.62 -9.11 9.42
N LEU A 10 9.22 -9.40 8.19
CA LEU A 10 8.63 -10.70 7.84
C LEU A 10 9.62 -11.84 8.01
N GLU A 11 10.86 -11.66 7.57
CA GLU A 11 11.90 -12.70 7.60
C GLU A 11 12.40 -13.02 9.01
N HIS A 12 12.33 -12.06 9.94
CA HIS A 12 12.85 -12.24 11.31
C HIS A 12 11.74 -12.36 12.34
N GLU A 13 11.04 -11.27 12.61
CA GLU A 13 10.08 -11.18 13.71
C GLU A 13 8.89 -12.09 13.45
N PHE A 14 8.32 -11.98 12.25
CA PHE A 14 7.07 -12.66 11.93
C PHE A 14 7.24 -14.19 11.86
N VAL A 15 8.32 -14.66 11.23
CA VAL A 15 8.67 -16.09 11.19
C VAL A 15 8.91 -16.64 12.60
N GLN A 16 9.61 -15.91 13.47
CA GLN A 16 9.80 -16.32 14.86
C GLN A 16 8.45 -16.45 15.58
N ARG A 17 7.56 -15.47 15.44
CA ARG A 17 6.24 -15.50 16.08
C ARG A 17 5.38 -16.65 15.58
N LEU A 18 5.32 -16.90 14.28
CA LEU A 18 4.61 -18.06 13.73
C LEU A 18 5.21 -19.38 14.24
N THR A 19 6.53 -19.46 14.37
CA THR A 19 7.20 -20.64 14.91
C THR A 19 6.76 -20.89 16.36
N THR A 20 6.73 -19.85 17.19
CA THR A 20 6.26 -19.95 18.58
C THR A 20 4.80 -20.43 18.63
N ILE A 21 3.90 -19.80 17.86
CA ILE A 21 2.49 -20.21 17.82
C ILE A 21 2.33 -21.66 17.35
N CYS A 22 3.10 -22.07 16.34
CA CYS A 22 3.08 -23.45 15.85
C CYS A 22 3.53 -24.46 16.93
N LEU A 23 4.50 -24.10 17.77
CA LEU A 23 4.99 -24.94 18.85
C LEU A 23 4.02 -25.00 20.05
N GLU A 24 3.31 -23.90 20.32
CA GLU A 24 2.40 -23.78 21.46
C GLU A 24 0.98 -24.29 21.15
N ASP A 25 0.39 -23.84 20.05
CA ASP A 25 -1.02 -24.07 19.71
C ASP A 25 -1.23 -24.92 18.45
N GLY A 26 -0.19 -25.07 17.61
CA GLY A 26 -0.26 -25.79 16.34
C GLY A 26 -0.72 -24.95 15.14
N LEU A 27 -0.63 -25.54 13.95
CA LEU A 27 -0.88 -24.87 12.66
C LEU A 27 -2.37 -24.63 12.35
N GLU A 28 -3.27 -25.39 12.95
CA GLU A 28 -4.73 -25.24 12.77
C GLU A 28 -5.35 -24.37 13.88
N SER A 29 -4.52 -23.67 14.65
CA SER A 29 -4.99 -22.85 15.76
C SER A 29 -5.59 -21.52 15.29
N PRO A 30 -6.59 -20.98 16.01
CA PRO A 30 -7.10 -19.64 15.72
C PRO A 30 -6.03 -18.56 15.95
N ALA A 31 -4.99 -18.85 16.74
CA ALA A 31 -3.84 -17.96 16.91
C ALA A 31 -3.00 -17.88 15.62
N TRP A 32 -2.76 -19.02 14.97
CA TRP A 32 -2.05 -19.09 13.68
C TRP A 32 -2.79 -18.32 12.59
N GLU A 33 -4.09 -18.56 12.42
CA GLU A 33 -4.93 -17.87 11.43
C GLU A 33 -4.95 -16.35 11.67
N ARG A 34 -5.11 -15.92 12.93
CA ARG A 34 -5.07 -14.51 13.29
C ARG A 34 -3.72 -13.88 12.93
N GLN A 35 -2.63 -14.62 13.12
CA GLN A 35 -1.30 -14.13 12.82
C GLN A 35 -1.09 -13.97 11.31
N LEU A 36 -1.58 -14.90 10.49
CA LEU A 36 -1.56 -14.78 9.03
C LEU A 36 -2.37 -13.58 8.52
N ALA A 37 -3.56 -13.34 9.10
CA ALA A 37 -4.39 -12.20 8.72
C ALA A 37 -3.66 -10.85 8.90
N ILE A 38 -2.79 -10.73 9.91
CA ILE A 38 -1.95 -9.52 10.11
C ILE A 38 -1.02 -9.30 8.91
N VAL A 39 -0.46 -10.36 8.33
CA VAL A 39 0.42 -10.23 7.16
C VAL A 39 -0.35 -9.90 5.90
N ASP A 40 -1.53 -10.47 5.71
CA ASP A 40 -2.40 -10.10 4.59
C ASP A 40 -2.78 -8.62 4.65
N ASP A 41 -3.15 -8.14 5.84
CA ASP A 41 -3.46 -6.72 6.09
C ASP A 41 -2.22 -5.83 5.89
N LEU A 42 -1.04 -6.28 6.32
CA LEU A 42 0.22 -5.58 6.13
C LEU A 42 0.60 -5.47 4.65
N LEU A 43 0.58 -6.58 3.91
CA LEU A 43 0.88 -6.62 2.48
C LEU A 43 -0.11 -5.73 1.70
N TRP A 44 -1.39 -5.82 2.04
CA TRP A 44 -2.39 -4.94 1.46
C TRP A 44 -2.09 -3.47 1.78
N SER A 45 -1.65 -3.14 3.00
CA SER A 45 -1.40 -1.75 3.41
C SER A 45 -0.24 -1.07 2.66
N VAL A 46 0.71 -1.84 2.12
CA VAL A 46 1.88 -1.32 1.39
C VAL A 46 1.66 -1.24 -0.12
N GLU A 47 0.56 -1.81 -0.62
CA GLU A 47 0.18 -1.67 -2.02
C GLU A 47 -0.28 -0.23 -2.33
N PRO A 48 0.06 0.31 -3.52
CA PRO A 48 -0.40 1.63 -3.95
C PRO A 48 -1.93 1.71 -3.97
N LYS A 49 -2.51 2.68 -3.24
CA LYS A 49 -3.97 2.90 -3.20
C LYS A 49 -4.35 4.06 -4.11
N THR A 50 -4.98 3.75 -5.24
CA THR A 50 -5.39 4.74 -6.25
C THR A 50 -6.85 5.19 -6.11
N SER A 51 -7.68 4.44 -5.39
CA SER A 51 -9.11 4.73 -5.21
C SER A 51 -9.44 5.34 -3.85
N ALA A 52 -10.48 6.18 -3.80
CA ALA A 52 -10.96 6.75 -2.55
C ALA A 52 -11.46 5.69 -1.55
N GLY A 53 -12.12 4.64 -2.03
CA GLY A 53 -12.56 3.51 -1.20
C GLY A 53 -11.39 2.75 -0.57
N ALA A 54 -10.31 2.53 -1.31
CA ALA A 54 -9.12 1.89 -0.78
C ALA A 54 -8.42 2.75 0.30
N ARG A 55 -8.36 4.07 0.12
CA ARG A 55 -7.84 4.98 1.15
C ARG A 55 -8.69 4.98 2.42
N LYS A 56 -10.01 4.94 2.29
CA LYS A 56 -10.93 4.84 3.44
C LYS A 56 -10.68 3.56 4.25
N ARG A 57 -10.60 2.40 3.56
CA ARG A 57 -10.28 1.12 4.20
C ARG A 57 -8.91 1.17 4.91
N LEU A 58 -7.93 1.82 4.30
CA LEU A 58 -6.60 1.96 4.89
C LEU A 58 -6.65 2.71 6.23
N VAL A 59 -7.38 3.83 6.31
CA VAL A 59 -7.54 4.60 7.55
C VAL A 59 -8.21 3.78 8.66
N GLU A 60 -9.15 2.91 8.30
CA GLU A 60 -9.85 2.04 9.27
C GLU A 60 -8.96 0.87 9.76
N LEU A 61 -8.11 0.34 8.89
CA LEU A 61 -7.26 -0.84 9.14
C LEU A 61 -5.95 -0.50 9.87
N VAL A 62 -5.37 0.68 9.60
CA VAL A 62 -4.05 1.08 10.15
C VAL A 62 -4.00 1.01 11.68
N PRO A 63 -4.96 1.54 12.46
CA PRO A 63 -4.88 1.50 13.92
C PRO A 63 -4.87 0.08 14.49
N SER A 64 -5.63 -0.85 13.90
CA SER A 64 -5.61 -2.26 14.32
C SER A 64 -4.32 -2.95 13.92
N LEU A 65 -3.82 -2.68 12.71
CA LEU A 65 -2.57 -3.26 12.22
C LEU A 65 -1.38 -2.83 13.09
N LEU A 66 -1.28 -1.53 13.40
CA LEU A 66 -0.24 -0.96 14.27
C LEU A 66 -0.27 -1.62 15.66
N ARG A 67 -1.45 -1.76 16.28
CA ARG A 67 -1.57 -2.44 17.57
C ARG A 67 -1.12 -3.89 17.50
N SER A 68 -1.46 -4.62 16.45
CA SER A 68 -1.03 -6.01 16.27
C SER A 68 0.49 -6.15 16.12
N ILE A 69 1.13 -5.20 15.42
CA ILE A 69 2.58 -5.16 15.23
C ILE A 69 3.31 -4.69 16.50
N ASP A 70 2.65 -3.95 17.38
CA ASP A 70 3.21 -3.50 18.66
C ASP A 70 3.01 -4.52 19.79
N ASN A 71 2.05 -5.44 19.66
CA ASN A 71 1.64 -6.31 20.76
C ASN A 71 2.50 -7.59 20.86
N ASP A 72 3.14 -7.80 22.02
CA ASP A 72 3.81 -9.05 22.43
C ASP A 72 4.86 -9.58 21.44
N TRP A 73 5.85 -8.74 21.10
CA TRP A 73 7.02 -9.15 20.31
C TRP A 73 8.28 -9.21 21.16
N SER A 74 9.35 -9.84 20.63
CA SER A 74 10.63 -9.96 21.34
C SER A 74 11.13 -8.60 21.83
N ALA A 75 11.51 -8.52 23.11
CA ALA A 75 12.06 -7.32 23.74
C ALA A 75 13.55 -7.08 23.39
N GLU A 76 14.12 -7.90 22.51
CA GLU A 76 15.47 -7.72 21.99
C GLU A 76 15.60 -6.35 21.28
N LYS A 77 16.73 -5.67 21.48
CA LYS A 77 16.96 -4.32 20.94
C LYS A 77 16.88 -4.28 19.41
N ASP A 78 17.46 -5.27 18.74
CA ASP A 78 17.47 -5.33 17.28
C ASP A 78 16.08 -5.62 16.71
N ALA A 79 15.31 -6.45 17.42
CA ALA A 79 13.90 -6.71 17.11
C ALA A 79 13.06 -5.44 17.24
N GLN A 80 13.25 -4.69 18.32
CA GLN A 80 12.61 -3.40 18.52
C GLN A 80 12.96 -2.38 17.42
N ALA A 81 14.25 -2.28 17.07
CA ALA A 81 14.71 -1.37 16.01
C ALA A 81 14.09 -1.71 14.63
N ARG A 82 14.01 -2.99 14.27
CA ARG A 82 13.34 -3.44 13.03
C ARG A 82 11.86 -3.07 13.03
N ARG A 83 11.15 -3.24 14.15
CA ARG A 83 9.74 -2.85 14.26
C ARG A 83 9.56 -1.35 14.12
N GLU A 84 10.38 -0.53 14.79
CA GLU A 84 10.32 0.92 14.66
C GLU A 84 10.59 1.41 13.22
N ALA A 85 11.54 0.78 12.53
CA ALA A 85 11.81 1.04 11.12
C ALA A 85 10.61 0.69 10.22
N LEU A 86 9.98 -0.47 10.45
CA LEU A 86 8.75 -0.86 9.76
C LEU A 86 7.64 0.18 9.97
N LEU A 87 7.38 0.56 11.22
CA LEU A 87 6.31 1.51 11.56
C LEU A 87 6.53 2.87 10.89
N SER A 88 7.78 3.35 10.85
CA SER A 88 8.16 4.59 10.17
C SER A 88 7.94 4.49 8.65
N CYS A 89 8.33 3.36 8.03
CA CYS A 89 8.13 3.10 6.61
C CYS A 89 6.63 3.06 6.25
N LEU A 90 5.80 2.39 7.05
CA LEU A 90 4.35 2.33 6.87
C LEU A 90 3.71 3.72 6.95
N PHE A 91 4.09 4.52 7.95
CA PHE A 91 3.61 5.88 8.10
C PHE A 91 3.88 6.72 6.84
N ASP A 92 5.11 6.70 6.34
CA ASP A 92 5.49 7.44 5.13
C ASP A 92 4.71 7.00 3.90
N LEU A 93 4.55 5.68 3.70
CA LEU A 93 3.76 5.12 2.60
C LEU A 93 2.30 5.56 2.67
N HIS A 94 1.70 5.51 3.86
CA HIS A 94 0.30 5.88 4.04
C HIS A 94 0.09 7.38 3.84
N VAL A 95 0.99 8.22 4.36
CA VAL A 95 0.95 9.67 4.12
C VAL A 95 1.04 10.00 2.64
N ARG A 96 1.92 9.32 1.89
CA ARG A 96 2.01 9.48 0.43
C ARG A 96 0.74 9.02 -0.28
N SER A 97 0.16 7.88 0.12
CA SER A 97 -1.08 7.35 -0.46
C SER A 97 -2.28 8.29 -0.28
N MET A 98 -2.35 8.99 0.86
CA MET A 98 -3.41 9.96 1.14
C MET A 98 -3.23 11.28 0.35
N LYS A 99 -1.98 11.70 0.13
CA LYS A 99 -1.64 12.92 -0.62
C LYS A 99 -1.79 12.79 -2.14
N ALA A 100 -1.80 11.57 -2.67
CA ALA A 100 -1.95 11.32 -4.10
C ALA A 100 -3.35 11.75 -4.60
N VAL A 101 -3.48 13.01 -4.99
CA VAL A 101 -4.61 13.52 -5.76
C VAL A 101 -4.57 12.86 -7.14
N PRO A 102 -5.65 12.23 -7.63
CA PRO A 102 -5.67 11.73 -9.00
C PRO A 102 -5.67 12.93 -9.94
N GLY A 103 -4.55 13.17 -10.64
CA GLY A 103 -4.49 14.15 -11.72
C GLY A 103 -3.25 15.03 -11.83
N VAL A 104 -2.21 14.86 -11.02
CA VAL A 104 -0.95 15.58 -11.24
C VAL A 104 0.17 14.55 -11.47
N PRO A 105 0.68 14.42 -12.70
CA PRO A 105 1.94 13.71 -12.90
C PRO A 105 3.01 14.47 -12.11
N ASP A 106 3.65 13.77 -11.18
CA ASP A 106 4.85 14.23 -10.49
C ASP A 106 6.00 14.17 -11.51
N SER A 107 5.98 15.10 -12.48
CA SER A 107 7.08 15.35 -13.38
C SER A 107 8.03 16.30 -12.66
N VAL A 108 8.89 15.72 -11.84
CA VAL A 108 10.13 16.37 -11.42
C VAL A 108 11.04 16.38 -12.65
N GLU A 109 10.86 17.37 -13.53
CA GLU A 109 11.82 17.68 -14.58
C GLU A 109 12.62 18.89 -14.13
N VAL A 110 13.77 18.61 -13.53
CA VAL A 110 14.78 19.62 -13.21
C VAL A 110 15.52 19.96 -14.51
N ALA A 111 15.35 21.22 -14.92
CA ALA A 111 16.27 22.03 -15.72
C ALA A 111 16.62 21.56 -17.14
N GLU A 112 16.20 22.34 -18.13
CA GLU A 112 17.18 23.18 -18.85
C GLU A 112 16.52 24.49 -19.30
N ALA A 113 17.11 25.59 -18.87
CA ALA A 113 16.72 26.92 -19.29
C ALA A 113 17.38 27.23 -20.64
N GLU A 114 16.58 27.33 -21.70
CA GLU A 114 16.89 28.25 -22.80
C GLU A 114 15.61 28.95 -23.28
N ALA A 115 15.69 30.28 -23.24
CA ALA A 115 14.65 31.18 -23.68
C ALA A 115 14.61 31.28 -25.22
N LEU A 116 13.46 30.93 -25.81
CA LEU A 116 12.63 31.62 -26.83
C LEU A 116 13.28 32.48 -27.97
N PRO A 117 12.60 32.80 -29.12
CA PRO A 117 11.22 32.47 -29.53
C PRO A 117 10.98 32.20 -31.06
N THR A 118 9.72 31.84 -31.35
CA THR A 118 8.93 32.16 -32.57
C THR A 118 9.30 31.53 -33.92
N SER A 119 8.45 30.61 -34.37
CA SER A 119 7.82 30.78 -35.69
C SER A 119 6.41 30.20 -35.69
N ALA A 120 5.47 31.05 -36.05
CA ALA A 120 4.05 30.81 -36.10
C ALA A 120 3.65 29.92 -37.29
N ALA A 121 2.70 29.00 -37.07
CA ALA A 121 1.63 28.74 -38.04
C ALA A 121 0.53 27.85 -37.43
N MET A 122 -0.63 28.48 -37.20
CA MET A 122 -1.96 28.05 -37.66
C MET A 122 -2.62 26.79 -37.05
N VAL A 123 -3.73 27.04 -36.34
CA VAL A 123 -4.84 26.10 -36.04
C VAL A 123 -6.04 26.50 -36.96
N PRO A 124 -7.07 25.67 -37.24
CA PRO A 124 -7.93 25.04 -36.24
C PRO A 124 -8.34 23.58 -36.51
N ALA A 125 -8.94 23.01 -35.47
CA ALA A 125 -9.44 21.64 -35.33
C ALA A 125 -10.51 21.22 -36.35
N THR A 126 -10.59 19.91 -36.64
CA THR A 126 -11.87 19.18 -36.74
C THR A 126 -11.64 17.72 -36.36
N ALA A 127 -12.49 17.23 -35.46
CA ALA A 127 -12.52 15.89 -34.89
C ALA A 127 -12.96 14.81 -35.89
N ALA A 128 -12.51 13.56 -35.70
CA ALA A 128 -13.31 12.33 -35.81
C ALA A 128 -12.46 11.04 -35.76
N THR A 129 -12.81 10.16 -34.79
CA THR A 129 -12.83 8.67 -34.90
C THR A 129 -11.44 7.97 -34.79
N VAL A 130 -11.15 7.08 -33.83
CA VAL A 130 -11.76 5.75 -33.60
C VAL A 130 -11.44 5.18 -32.18
N LEU A 131 -12.52 4.82 -31.48
CA LEU A 131 -12.81 3.70 -30.54
C LEU A 131 -11.70 2.99 -29.72
N ARG A 132 -11.92 2.91 -28.40
CA ARG A 132 -11.80 1.64 -27.66
C ARG A 132 -12.75 1.59 -26.45
N GLU A 133 -13.65 0.62 -26.48
CA GLU A 133 -14.63 0.25 -25.45
C GLU A 133 -14.02 0.08 -24.05
N LEU A 134 -14.71 0.58 -23.03
CA LEU A 134 -14.78 -0.02 -21.69
C LEU A 134 -16.14 0.35 -21.06
N ASP A 135 -17.20 -0.18 -21.66
CA ASP A 135 -18.44 -0.46 -20.93
C ASP A 135 -18.31 -1.91 -20.45
N VAL A 136 -18.28 -2.15 -19.13
CA VAL A 136 -18.75 -3.33 -18.37
C VAL A 136 -18.09 -3.27 -16.98
N TYR A 137 -18.63 -2.48 -16.06
CA TYR A 137 -18.47 -2.68 -14.60
C TYR A 137 -19.68 -2.11 -13.83
N GLU A 138 -20.90 -2.40 -14.30
CA GLU A 138 -22.16 -2.13 -13.57
C GLU A 138 -23.07 -3.36 -13.65
N ALA A 139 -22.53 -4.53 -13.27
CA ALA A 139 -23.30 -5.76 -13.18
C ALA A 139 -22.68 -6.73 -12.15
N GLN A 140 -22.69 -6.38 -10.85
CA GLN A 140 -22.53 -7.40 -9.80
C GLN A 140 -22.92 -6.98 -8.36
N VAL A 141 -23.79 -5.98 -8.14
CA VAL A 141 -24.22 -5.61 -6.76
C VAL A 141 -25.72 -5.86 -6.48
N TYR A 142 -26.45 -6.56 -7.36
CA TYR A 142 -27.86 -6.92 -7.10
C TYR A 142 -28.17 -8.42 -7.04
N SER A 143 -27.21 -9.26 -6.66
CA SER A 143 -27.55 -10.60 -6.16
C SER A 143 -26.68 -11.00 -4.97
N LEU A 144 -27.13 -10.64 -3.77
CA LEU A 144 -27.43 -11.64 -2.75
C LEU A 144 -28.34 -10.98 -1.70
N VAL A 145 -29.63 -11.10 -1.97
CA VAL A 145 -30.60 -11.51 -0.94
C VAL A 145 -30.25 -12.94 -0.53
#